data_AF-A0A7J4FWM3-F1
#
_entry.id   AF-A0A7J4FWM3-F1
#
_cell.length_a   1.000
_cell.length_b   1.000
_cell.length_c   1.000
_cell.angle_alpha   90.00
_cell.angle_beta   90.00
_cell.angle_gamma   90.00
#
_symmetry.space_group_name_H-M   'P 1'
#
loop_
_entity.id
_entity.type
_entity.pdbx_description
1 polymer ?
#
loop_
_entity_poly.entity_id
_entity_poly.type
_entity_poly.pdbx_seq_one_letter_code
_entity_poly.pdbx_strand_id
1 'polypeptide(L)'
;MKILLIGGGGREHAIAEAIARSRHSPDLYAVMSRKNPGIAGLCRDFLIAKETVEDVLPYARSKNVDFVVIGPEAPLAIGLADALEEEGIPCLGPKLAPAQIERLEPRAWGVEAALADGRQTCV
;
A
#
# COMPACT_ATOMS: atom_id res chain seq x y z
N MET A 1 13.53 4.85 -11.21
CA MET A 1 12.88 4.18 -10.06
C MET A 1 11.60 3.57 -10.55
N LYS A 2 11.35 2.31 -10.23
CA LYS A 2 10.12 1.58 -10.54
C LYS A 2 9.30 1.41 -9.27
N ILE A 3 8.11 1.97 -9.26
CA ILE A 3 7.23 1.98 -8.10
C ILE A 3 6.02 1.11 -8.41
N LEU A 4 5.66 0.23 -7.49
CA LEU A 4 4.43 -0.56 -7.55
C LEU A 4 3.39 0.01 -6.60
N LEU A 5 2.24 0.42 -7.12
CA LEU A 5 1.11 0.86 -6.33
C LEU A 5 0.08 -0.26 -6.19
N ILE A 6 -0.27 -0.63 -4.97
CA ILE A 6 -1.33 -1.59 -4.69
C ILE A 6 -2.60 -0.82 -4.39
N GLY A 7 -3.69 -1.19 -5.07
CA GLY A 7 -5.03 -0.63 -4.92
C GLY A 7 -5.51 0.19 -6.12
N GLY A 8 -6.84 0.25 -6.25
CA GLY A 8 -7.53 0.95 -7.34
C GLY A 8 -8.44 2.10 -6.92
N GLY A 9 -8.38 2.53 -5.66
CA GLY A 9 -9.28 3.54 -5.09
C GLY A 9 -8.91 4.98 -5.42
N GLY A 10 -9.66 5.93 -4.85
CA GLY A 10 -9.43 7.37 -5.05
C GLY A 10 -8.16 7.88 -4.37
N ARG A 11 -7.83 7.33 -3.18
CA ARG A 11 -6.58 7.60 -2.47
C ARG A 11 -5.38 7.19 -3.30
N GLU A 12 -5.44 5.99 -3.88
CA GLU A 12 -4.38 5.45 -4.72
C GLU A 12 -4.22 6.27 -6.00
N HIS A 13 -5.32 6.78 -6.57
CA HIS A 13 -5.24 7.70 -7.71
C HIS A 13 -4.51 9.00 -7.35
N ALA A 14 -4.80 9.62 -6.22
CA ALA A 14 -4.10 10.82 -5.77
C ALA A 14 -2.59 10.57 -5.55
N ILE A 15 -2.24 9.39 -5.02
CA ILE A 15 -0.84 8.96 -4.87
C ILE A 15 -0.18 8.75 -6.24
N ALA A 16 -0.85 8.05 -7.17
CA ALA A 16 -0.35 7.83 -8.52
C ALA A 16 -0.06 9.16 -9.24
N GLU A 17 -0.96 10.14 -9.13
CA GLU A 17 -0.75 11.47 -9.68
C GLU A 17 0.44 12.19 -9.03
N ALA A 18 0.57 12.11 -7.71
CA ALA A 18 1.70 12.73 -7.00
C ALA A 18 3.04 12.13 -7.44
N ILE A 19 3.08 10.81 -7.62
CA ILE A 19 4.25 10.09 -8.13
C ILE A 19 4.57 10.52 -9.57
N ALA A 20 3.55 10.60 -10.44
CA ALA A 20 3.71 11.01 -11.83
C ALA A 20 4.21 12.47 -11.98
N ARG A 21 3.88 13.36 -11.03
CA ARG A 21 4.36 14.76 -11.00
C ARG A 21 5.81 14.90 -10.54
N SER A 22 6.45 13.84 -10.04
CA SER A 22 7.82 13.91 -9.53
C SER A 22 8.83 14.23 -10.64
N ARG A 23 9.79 15.12 -10.35
CA ARG A 23 10.88 15.48 -11.28
C ARG A 23 11.76 14.29 -11.67
N HIS A 24 11.76 13.24 -10.84
CA HIS A 24 12.52 12.02 -11.09
C HIS A 24 11.83 11.05 -12.06
N SER A 25 10.61 11.38 -12.53
CA SER A 25 9.82 10.61 -13.51
C SER A 25 9.88 9.10 -13.27
N PRO A 26 9.46 8.61 -12.08
CA PRO A 26 9.48 7.19 -11.78
C PRO A 26 8.51 6.41 -12.66
N ASP A 27 8.89 5.17 -12.98
CA ASP A 27 8.05 4.22 -13.70
C ASP A 27 7.03 3.63 -12.74
N LEU A 28 5.76 4.01 -12.94
CA LEU A 28 4.68 3.55 -12.10
C LEU A 28 4.06 2.26 -12.65
N TYR A 29 3.90 1.28 -11.79
CA TYR A 29 3.17 0.03 -12.00
C TYR A 29 2.03 -0.03 -10.99
N ALA A 30 0.94 -0.71 -11.33
CA ALA A 30 -0.16 -0.90 -10.37
C ALA A 30 -0.68 -2.34 -10.32
N VAL A 31 -1.15 -2.76 -9.15
CA VAL A 31 -2.01 -3.93 -8.96
C VAL A 31 -3.33 -3.45 -8.40
N MET A 32 -4.43 -3.78 -9.05
CA MET A 32 -5.76 -3.31 -8.65
C MET A 32 -6.82 -4.40 -8.80
N SER A 33 -7.70 -4.52 -7.83
CA SER A 33 -8.85 -5.46 -7.85
C SER A 33 -9.91 -5.12 -8.88
N ARG A 34 -10.04 -3.83 -9.23
CA ARG A 34 -10.88 -3.34 -10.32
C ARG A 34 -10.10 -2.30 -11.12
N LYS A 35 -10.33 -2.28 -12.44
CA LYS A 35 -9.66 -1.35 -13.34
C LYS A 35 -10.07 0.10 -13.02
N ASN A 36 -9.11 0.92 -12.60
CA ASN A 36 -9.25 2.36 -12.49
C ASN A 36 -8.58 3.02 -13.70
N PRO A 37 -9.35 3.70 -14.58
CA PRO A 37 -8.79 4.31 -15.79
C PRO A 37 -7.82 5.46 -15.50
N GLY A 38 -8.00 6.19 -14.40
CA GLY A 38 -7.09 7.27 -14.00
C GLY A 38 -5.70 6.74 -13.65
N ILE A 39 -5.65 5.71 -12.80
CA ILE A 39 -4.39 5.05 -12.45
C ILE A 39 -3.78 4.35 -13.68
N ALA A 40 -4.59 3.64 -14.47
CA ALA A 40 -4.11 2.92 -15.65
C ALA A 40 -3.48 3.85 -16.71
N GLY A 41 -3.93 5.11 -16.81
CA GLY A 41 -3.35 6.10 -17.72
C GLY A 41 -2.02 6.68 -17.24
N LEU A 42 -1.71 6.58 -15.94
CA LEU A 42 -0.47 7.06 -15.34
C LEU A 42 0.60 5.96 -15.22
N CYS A 43 0.18 4.70 -15.23
CA CYS A 43 1.06 3.55 -15.11
C CYS A 43 1.64 3.10 -16.46
N ARG A 44 2.87 2.56 -16.45
CA ARG A 44 3.45 1.85 -17.59
C ARG A 44 2.79 0.50 -17.83
N ASP A 45 2.45 -0.20 -16.76
CA ASP A 45 1.76 -1.48 -16.82
C ASP A 45 0.96 -1.72 -15.52
N PHE A 46 -0.13 -2.48 -15.63
CA PHE A 46 -0.98 -2.79 -14.49
C PHE A 46 -1.48 -4.24 -14.52
N LEU A 47 -1.63 -4.82 -13.34
CA LEU A 47 -2.21 -6.13 -13.14
C LEU A 47 -3.58 -5.99 -12.48
N ILE A 48 -4.59 -6.68 -13.02
CA ILE A 48 -5.90 -6.79 -12.37
C ILE A 48 -5.95 -8.13 -11.62
N ALA A 49 -5.88 -8.06 -10.29
CA ALA A 49 -5.79 -9.23 -9.42
C ALA A 49 -6.35 -8.92 -8.03
N LYS A 50 -6.48 -9.92 -7.15
CA LYS A 50 -7.15 -9.74 -5.84
C LYS A 50 -6.29 -9.00 -4.80
N GLU A 51 -5.14 -8.47 -5.19
CA GLU A 51 -4.21 -7.75 -4.32
C GLU A 51 -3.66 -8.63 -3.16
N THR A 52 -3.60 -9.96 -3.36
CA THR A 52 -3.02 -10.89 -2.38
C THR A 52 -1.51 -11.02 -2.54
N VAL A 53 -0.84 -11.62 -1.55
CA VAL A 53 0.61 -11.85 -1.57
C VAL A 53 1.03 -12.67 -2.79
N GLU A 54 0.27 -13.70 -3.13
CA GLU A 54 0.52 -14.61 -4.25
C GLU A 54 0.37 -13.93 -5.61
N ASP A 55 -0.48 -12.90 -5.71
CA ASP A 55 -0.68 -12.13 -6.93
C ASP A 55 0.39 -11.02 -7.07
N VAL A 56 0.71 -10.36 -5.95
CA VAL A 56 1.57 -9.16 -5.93
C VAL A 56 3.05 -9.50 -6.03
N LEU A 57 3.52 -10.53 -5.32
CA LEU A 57 4.95 -10.89 -5.29
C LEU A 57 5.51 -11.28 -6.67
N PRO A 58 4.86 -12.19 -7.44
CA PRO A 58 5.35 -12.54 -8.77
C PRO A 58 5.34 -11.34 -9.71
N TYR A 59 4.34 -10.46 -9.59
CA TYR A 59 4.27 -9.26 -10.41
C TYR A 59 5.39 -8.28 -10.07
N ALA A 60 5.61 -8.00 -8.78
CA ALA A 60 6.70 -7.16 -8.29
C ALA A 60 8.07 -7.66 -8.78
N ARG A 61 8.32 -8.97 -8.69
CA ARG A 61 9.54 -9.62 -9.20
C ARG A 61 9.66 -9.49 -10.71
N SER A 62 8.59 -9.79 -11.47
CA SER A 62 8.62 -9.75 -12.93
C SER A 62 8.98 -8.37 -13.48
N LYS A 63 8.56 -7.30 -12.78
CA LYS A 63 8.83 -5.92 -13.17
C LYS A 63 10.14 -5.37 -12.58
N ASN A 64 10.78 -6.11 -11.68
CA ASN A 64 11.95 -5.70 -10.91
C ASN A 64 11.69 -4.33 -10.24
N VAL A 65 10.63 -4.24 -9.46
CA VAL A 65 10.23 -2.99 -8.80
C VAL A 65 11.22 -2.63 -7.70
N ASP A 66 11.57 -1.35 -7.62
CA ASP A 66 12.50 -0.85 -6.60
C ASP A 66 11.78 -0.63 -5.28
N PHE A 67 10.48 -0.36 -5.33
CA PHE A 67 9.72 0.12 -4.20
C PHE A 67 8.21 -0.14 -4.35
N VAL A 68 7.50 -0.49 -3.27
CA VAL A 68 6.05 -0.76 -3.28
C VAL A 68 5.29 0.23 -2.38
N VAL A 69 4.17 0.78 -2.82
CA VAL A 69 3.25 1.59 -2.03
C VAL A 69 1.94 0.82 -1.86
N ILE A 70 1.58 0.51 -0.62
CA ILE A 70 0.35 -0.24 -0.33
C ILE A 70 -0.73 0.75 0.11
N GLY A 71 -1.74 0.96 -0.73
CA GLY A 71 -2.83 1.87 -0.45
C GLY A 71 -3.94 1.26 0.41
N PRO A 72 -4.59 0.15 0.00
CA PRO A 72 -5.70 -0.44 0.73
C PRO A 72 -5.27 -1.06 2.07
N GLU A 73 -6.18 -1.04 3.05
CA GLU A 73 -5.90 -1.65 4.35
C GLU A 73 -5.93 -3.19 4.29
N ALA A 74 -6.71 -3.79 3.38
CA ALA A 74 -6.88 -5.24 3.28
C ALA A 74 -5.60 -6.05 2.93
N PRO A 75 -4.71 -5.57 2.03
CA PRO A 75 -3.41 -6.20 1.79
C PRO A 75 -2.42 -6.04 2.96
N LEU A 76 -2.44 -4.92 3.68
CA LEU A 76 -1.60 -4.73 4.89
C LEU A 76 -1.97 -5.76 5.97
N ALA A 77 -3.27 -5.96 6.09
CA ALA A 77 -3.93 -6.89 6.98
C ALA A 77 -3.56 -8.38 6.81
N ILE A 78 -3.09 -8.78 5.63
CA ILE A 78 -2.67 -10.16 5.34
C ILE A 78 -1.14 -10.32 5.36
N GLY A 79 -0.41 -9.30 5.82
CA GLY A 79 1.05 -9.35 5.92
C GLY A 79 1.76 -9.14 4.58
N LEU A 80 1.15 -8.46 3.61
CA LEU A 80 1.80 -8.18 2.33
C LEU A 80 3.09 -7.36 2.51
N ALA A 81 3.10 -6.42 3.45
CA ALA A 81 4.28 -5.62 3.76
C ALA A 81 5.45 -6.50 4.23
N ASP A 82 5.18 -7.42 5.14
CA ASP A 82 6.19 -8.32 5.70
C ASP A 82 6.69 -9.31 4.64
N ALA A 83 5.80 -9.87 3.81
CA ALA A 83 6.17 -10.77 2.71
C ALA A 83 7.04 -10.08 1.65
N LEU A 84 6.82 -8.79 1.38
CA LEU A 84 7.67 -8.00 0.49
C LEU A 84 9.05 -7.73 1.09
N GLU A 85 9.13 -7.48 2.39
CA GLU A 85 10.38 -7.20 3.08
C GLU A 85 11.25 -8.46 3.24
N GLU A 86 10.66 -9.62 3.51
CA GLU A 86 11.37 -10.92 3.48
C GLU A 86 12.03 -11.20 2.13
N GLU A 87 11.41 -10.68 1.06
CA GLU A 87 11.89 -10.78 -0.32
C GLU A 87 12.87 -9.65 -0.71
N GLY A 88 13.22 -8.79 0.24
CA GLY A 88 14.14 -7.67 0.05
C GLY A 88 13.56 -6.50 -0.77
N ILE A 89 12.25 -6.46 -0.97
CA ILE A 89 11.56 -5.38 -1.69
C ILE A 89 11.05 -4.36 -0.65
N PRO A 90 11.58 -3.13 -0.61
CA PRO A 90 11.13 -2.14 0.34
C PRO A 90 9.69 -1.67 0.02
N CYS A 91 8.88 -1.50 1.06
CA CYS A 91 7.50 -1.05 0.93
C CYS A 91 7.16 0.14 1.85
N LEU A 92 6.24 1.00 1.38
CA LEU A 92 5.57 2.05 2.15
C LEU A 92 4.20 1.49 2.53
N GLY A 93 4.12 1.04 3.77
CA GLY A 93 2.93 0.55 4.44
C GLY A 93 3.27 0.23 5.90
N PRO A 94 2.35 0.38 6.86
CA PRO A 94 2.58 -0.06 8.21
C PRO A 94 2.82 -1.58 8.22
N LYS A 95 3.87 -2.03 8.90
CA LYS A 95 4.13 -3.45 9.17
C LYS A 95 2.98 -4.06 9.98
N LEU A 96 2.89 -5.39 10.05
CA LEU A 96 1.81 -6.11 10.74
C LEU A 96 1.53 -5.62 12.18
N ALA A 97 2.57 -5.24 12.93
CA ALA A 97 2.43 -4.72 14.30
C ALA A 97 1.70 -3.34 14.39
N PRO A 98 2.09 -2.29 13.64
CA PRO A 98 1.34 -1.03 13.60
C PRO A 98 0.04 -1.08 12.78
N ALA A 99 -0.12 -1.98 11.81
CA ALA A 99 -1.36 -2.12 11.02
C ALA A 99 -2.57 -2.57 11.86
N GLN A 100 -2.33 -3.15 13.04
CA GLN A 100 -3.40 -3.49 13.99
C GLN A 100 -4.04 -2.26 14.65
N ILE A 101 -3.36 -1.11 14.68
CA ILE A 101 -3.92 0.14 15.24
C ILE A 101 -5.10 0.64 14.39
N GLU A 102 -5.01 0.50 13.07
CA GLU A 102 -6.05 0.97 12.13
C GLU A 102 -7.18 -0.06 11.91
N ARG A 103 -6.96 -1.33 12.27
CA ARG A 103 -7.87 -2.44 11.93
C ARG A 103 -8.88 -2.78 13.02
N LEU A 104 -8.65 -2.37 14.27
CA LEU A 104 -9.53 -2.72 15.38
C LEU A 104 -10.49 -1.57 15.71
N GLU A 105 -11.77 -1.93 15.89
CA GLU A 105 -12.82 -1.13 16.51
C GLU A 105 -12.25 -0.06 17.48
N PRO A 106 -12.70 1.22 17.42
CA PRO A 106 -12.16 2.34 18.20
C PRO A 106 -12.11 2.19 19.73
N ARG A 107 -12.53 1.06 20.30
CA ARG A 107 -13.07 1.00 21.67
C ARG A 107 -12.18 0.39 22.74
N ALA A 108 -11.02 -0.20 22.44
CA ALA A 108 -10.18 -0.79 23.49
C ALA A 108 -8.73 -0.29 23.44
N TRP A 109 -7.95 -0.71 22.45
CA TRP A 109 -6.49 -0.53 22.52
C TRP A 109 -5.98 0.84 22.02
N GLY A 110 -6.58 1.44 20.98
CA GLY A 110 -6.12 2.74 20.46
C GLY A 110 -6.30 3.88 21.48
N VAL A 111 -7.37 3.80 22.27
CA VAL A 111 -7.60 4.69 23.42
C VAL A 111 -6.67 4.32 24.56
N GLU A 112 -6.50 3.05 24.93
CA GLU A 112 -5.54 2.66 25.98
C GLU A 112 -4.09 3.07 25.67
N ALA A 113 -3.63 2.90 24.43
CA ALA A 113 -2.30 3.31 23.99
C ALA A 113 -2.15 4.84 23.99
N ALA A 114 -3.17 5.58 23.54
CA ALA A 114 -3.16 7.03 23.60
C ALA A 114 -3.21 7.55 25.05
N LEU A 115 -4.00 6.92 25.93
CA LEU A 115 -4.09 7.24 27.35
C LEU A 115 -2.82 6.88 28.11
N ALA A 116 -2.16 5.75 27.79
CA ALA A 116 -0.87 5.36 28.35
C ALA A 116 0.24 6.36 28.01
N ASP A 117 0.16 6.99 26.83
CA ASP A 117 1.04 8.08 26.38
C ASP A 117 0.57 9.48 26.80
N GLY A 118 -0.49 9.59 27.62
CA GLY A 118 -1.01 10.87 28.12
C GLY A 118 -1.69 11.76 27.07
N ARG A 119 -2.06 11.21 25.92
CA ARG A 119 -2.74 11.95 24.85
C ARG A 119 -4.25 11.94 25.08
N GLN A 120 -4.84 13.13 25.12
CA GLN A 120 -6.28 13.28 25.24
C GLN A 120 -6.95 12.88 23.91
N THR A 121 -7.83 11.89 23.98
CA THR A 121 -8.69 11.50 22.85
C THR A 121 -10.11 11.99 23.14
N CYS A 122 -10.76 12.58 22.14
CA CYS A 122 -12.17 12.93 22.24
C CYS A 122 -12.97 11.71 21.77
N VAL A 123 -13.58 11.00 22.72
CA VAL A 123 -14.58 9.96 22.46
C VAL A 123 -15.98 10.56 22.57
#